data_AF-A0A353CAA4-F1
#
_entry.id   AF-A0A353CAA4-F1
#
_cell.length_a   1.000
_cell.length_b   1.000
_cell.length_c   1.000
_cell.angle_alpha   90.00
_cell.angle_beta   90.00
_cell.angle_gamma   90.00
#
_symmetry.space_group_name_H-M   'P 1'
#
loop_
_entity.id
_entity.type
_entity.pdbx_description
1 polymer ?
#
loop_
_entity_poly.entity_id
_entity_poly.type
_entity_poly.pdbx_seq_one_letter_code
_entity_poly.pdbx_strand_id
1 'polypeptide(L)' 'MNSTDEQTEPRFVEGRDYYFENGLLVMTAEYLLRRGYCCGNRCRHCPYEAHAMTSTQSKNSSSSL' A
#
# COMPACT_ATOMS: atom_id res chain seq x y z
N MET A 1 -11.14 -31.01 -15.04
CA MET A 1 -9.74 -30.73 -15.42
C MET A 1 -9.75 -29.56 -16.38
N ASN A 2 -9.64 -28.33 -15.91
CA ASN A 2 -8.38 -27.56 -15.81
C ASN A 2 -8.65 -26.44 -14.77
N SER A 3 -8.05 -26.28 -13.59
CA SER A 3 -6.71 -26.59 -13.03
C SER A 3 -5.56 -25.71 -13.51
N THR A 4 -5.82 -24.48 -13.93
CA THR A 4 -4.77 -23.45 -14.00
C THR A 4 -5.19 -22.21 -13.23
N ASP A 5 -4.70 -22.16 -11.99
CA ASP A 5 -3.90 -21.01 -11.55
C ASP A 5 -4.51 -19.62 -11.76
N GLU A 6 -5.74 -19.40 -11.28
CA GLU A 6 -6.39 -18.07 -11.35
C GLU A 6 -6.42 -17.36 -9.99
N GLN A 7 -5.49 -17.66 -9.09
CA GLN A 7 -5.34 -16.90 -7.84
C GLN A 7 -3.88 -16.74 -7.45
N THR A 8 -3.42 -15.49 -7.48
CA THR A 8 -2.19 -14.93 -6.86
C THR A 8 -1.21 -14.39 -7.89
N GLU A 9 -1.56 -13.24 -8.47
CA GLU A 9 -0.53 -12.25 -8.74
C GLU A 9 -0.95 -11.03 -7.91
N PRO A 10 -0.16 -10.58 -6.91
CA PRO A 10 -0.34 -9.24 -6.38
C PRO A 10 0.03 -8.28 -7.51
N ARG A 11 -0.93 -8.04 -8.43
CA ARG A 11 -0.78 -7.07 -9.50
C ARG A 11 -0.60 -5.72 -8.82
N PHE A 12 0.64 -5.27 -8.75
CA PHE A 12 0.92 -3.89 -8.42
C PHE A 12 0.18 -3.03 -9.44
N VAL A 13 -0.72 -2.18 -8.96
CA VAL A 13 -1.54 -1.33 -9.82
C VAL A 13 -0.81 -0.01 -10.02
N GLU A 14 -0.51 0.32 -11.27
CA GLU A 14 0.04 1.63 -11.61
C GLU A 14 -0.91 2.76 -11.19
N GLY A 15 -0.37 3.83 -10.61
CA GLY A 15 -1.12 4.94 -10.02
C GLY A 15 -1.61 4.68 -8.59
N ARG A 16 -1.63 3.42 -8.12
CA ARG A 16 -2.06 3.05 -6.76
C ARG A 16 -0.88 2.60 -5.91
N ASP A 17 -0.15 1.59 -6.40
CA ASP A 17 0.98 1.00 -5.70
C ASP A 17 2.32 1.62 -6.13
N TYR A 18 2.44 2.04 -7.38
CA TYR A 18 3.62 2.72 -7.93
C TYR A 18 3.25 3.60 -9.13
N TYR A 19 4.13 4.52 -9.51
CA TYR A 19 4.01 5.33 -10.72
C TYR A 19 5.40 5.61 -11.32
N PHE A 20 5.45 5.99 -12.59
CA PHE A 20 6.69 6.42 -13.24
C PHE A 20 6.81 7.94 -13.20
N GLU A 21 7.96 8.41 -12.72
CA GLU A 21 8.31 9.83 -12.65
C GLU A 21 9.67 9.99 -13.32
N ASN A 22 9.73 10.73 -14.42
CA ASN A 22 10.95 10.88 -15.24
C ASN A 22 11.62 9.56 -15.65
N GLY A 23 10.85 8.49 -15.85
CA GLY A 23 11.36 7.14 -16.18
C GLY A 23 11.90 6.35 -14.97
N LEU A 24 11.77 6.89 -13.76
CA LEU A 24 12.09 6.21 -12.51
C LEU A 24 10.82 5.62 -11.90
N LEU A 25 10.92 4.40 -11.37
CA LEU A 25 9.81 3.74 -10.67
C LEU A 25 9.71 4.29 -9.24
N VAL A 26 8.63 5.03 -8.96
CA VAL A 26 8.36 5.62 -7.64
C VAL A 26 7.23 4.84 -6.95
N MET A 27 7.54 4.26 -5.79
CA MET A 27 6.54 3.55 -4.98
C MET A 27 5.74 4.53 -4.14
N THR A 28 4.44 4.29 -4.03
CA THR A 28 3.55 5.13 -3.23
C THR A 28 3.64 4.80 -1.74
N ALA A 29 3.22 5.73 -0.88
CA ALA A 29 3.11 5.49 0.55
C ALA A 29 2.11 4.36 0.87
N GLU A 30 1.01 4.25 0.11
CA GLU A 30 0.03 3.16 0.25
C GLU A 30 0.67 1.79 0.05
N TYR A 31 1.49 1.65 -0.99
CA TYR A 31 2.19 0.40 -1.24
C TYR A 31 3.13 0.04 -0.09
N LEU A 32 3.94 1.00 0.36
CA LEU A 32 4.87 0.81 1.47
C LEU A 32 4.14 0.46 2.77
N LEU A 33 2.93 1.01 2.99
CA LEU A 33 2.07 0.67 4.12
C LEU A 33 1.54 -0.77 4.03
N ARG A 34 1.03 -1.18 2.85
CA ARG A 34 0.54 -2.55 2.60
C ARG A 34 1.65 -3.59 2.72
N ARG A 35 2.86 -3.25 2.28
CA ARG A 35 4.06 -4.08 2.39
C ARG A 35 4.40 -4.41 3.84
N GLY A 36 4.04 -3.55 4.79
CA GLY A 36 4.12 -3.84 6.21
C GLY A 36 5.52 -3.76 6.82
N TYR A 37 6.54 -3.31 6.06
CA TYR A 37 7.90 -3.14 6.58
C TYR A 37 8.66 -1.96 5.99
N CYS A 38 9.52 -1.35 6.81
CA CYS A 38 10.45 -0.31 6.41
C CYS A 38 11.73 -0.93 5.84
N CYS A 39 12.19 -0.45 4.70
CA CYS A 39 13.43 -0.91 4.05
C CYS A 39 14.71 -0.23 4.58
N GLY A 40 14.60 0.78 5.45
CA GLY A 40 15.75 1.50 6.03
C GLY A 40 16.42 2.52 5.10
N ASN A 41 15.93 2.68 3.87
CA ASN A 41 16.53 3.56 2.86
C ASN A 41 16.04 5.01 2.89
N ARG A 42 15.27 5.43 3.91
CA ARG A 42 14.73 6.80 4.06
C ARG A 42 14.06 7.34 2.79
N CYS A 43 13.08 6.60 2.28
CA CYS A 43 12.35 6.99 1.08
C CYS A 43 11.45 8.20 1.37
N ARG A 44 11.31 9.15 0.43
CA ARG A 44 10.49 10.36 0.61
C ARG A 44 9.03 10.10 0.99
N HIS A 45 8.47 8.98 0.56
CA HIS A 45 7.09 8.56 0.86
C HIS A 45 7.00 7.48 1.93
N CYS A 46 8.05 7.28 2.72
CA CYS A 46 8.08 6.21 3.71
C CYS A 46 7.09 6.53 4.86
N PRO A 47 6.05 5.70 5.07
CA PRO A 47 5.05 5.95 6.10
C PRO A 47 5.57 5.68 7.51
N TYR A 48 6.72 4.99 7.63
CA TYR A 48 7.33 4.61 8.90
C TYR A 48 8.29 5.66 9.48
N GLU A 49 8.68 6.68 8.71
CA GLU A 49 9.62 7.72 9.16
C GLU A 49 8.97 8.61 10.24
N ALA A 50 7.65 8.84 10.12
CA ALA A 50 6.84 9.54 11.09
C ALA A 50 6.27 8.54 12.10
N HIS A 51 7.13 7.99 12.95
CA HIS A 51 6.64 7.19 14.07
C HIS A 51 5.77 8.06 15.00
N ALA A 52 4.61 7.53 15.36
CA ALA A 52 3.65 8.02 16.37
C ALA A 52 2.61 9.07 15.93
N MET A 53 1.49 8.60 15.38
CA MET A 53 0.15 8.89 15.91
C MET A 53 -0.83 7.90 15.30
N THR A 54 -1.11 6.84 16.06
CA THR A 54 -2.03 5.78 15.69
C THR A 54 -3.47 6.26 15.82
N SER A 55 -4.29 5.85 14.85
CA SER A 55 -5.66 5.40 15.07
C SER A 55 -6.65 6.38 15.70
N THR A 56 -7.34 7.16 14.89
CA THR A 56 -8.78 7.42 15.09
C THR A 56 -9.36 8.04 13.84
N GLN A 57 -9.81 7.24 12.88
CA GLN A 57 -10.92 7.67 12.05
C GLN A 57 -11.69 6.50 11.42
N SER A 58 -12.97 6.47 11.79
CA SER A 58 -14.10 5.93 11.02
C SER A 58 -14.27 4.41 10.96
N LYS A 59 -14.72 3.83 12.09
CA LYS A 59 -15.80 2.82 11.98
C LYS A 59 -17.11 3.60 11.96
N ASN A 60 -17.61 3.93 10.77
CA ASN A 60 -19.03 4.22 10.61
C ASN A 60 -19.78 2.92 10.93
N SER A 61 -20.15 2.74 12.19
CA SER A 61 -21.16 1.78 12.58
C SER A 61 -22.48 2.28 12.01
N SER A 62 -22.87 1.75 10.85
CA SER A 62 -24.26 1.76 10.41
C SER A 62 -25.05 0.86 11.37
N SER A 63 -25.46 1.42 12.50
CA SER A 63 -26.47 0.81 13.35
C SER A 63 -27.82 1.11 12.72
N SER A 64 -28.33 0.17 11.91
CA SER A 64 -29.75 0.09 11.61
C SER A 64 -30.49 -0.18 12.93
N LEU A 65 -31.34 0.76 13.32
CA LEU A 65 -32.54 0.53 14.14
C LEU A 65 -33.72 1.02 13.32
#